data_AF-A0A101XML5-F1
#
_entry.id   AF-A0A101XML5-F1
#
_cell.length_a   1.000
_cell.length_b   1.000
_cell.length_c   1.000
_cell.angle_alpha   90.00
_cell.angle_beta   90.00
_cell.angle_gamma   90.00
#
_symmetry.space_group_name_H-M   'P 1'
#
loop_
_entity.id
_entity.type
_entity.pdbx_description
1 polymer ?
#
loop_
_entity_poly.entity_id
_entity_poly.type
_entity_poly.pdbx_seq_one_letter_code
_entity_poly.pdbx_strand_id
1 'polypeptide(L)' 'MQDAIRREALNWIKEANYDLVRARRSLSEGDYALSVFMSQQAIEKAFKALVIALKRRSPLGPTTS' A
#
# COMPACT_ATOMS: atom_id res chain seq x y z
N MET A 1 -0.22 -16.77 -11.39
CA MET A 1 0.19 -15.34 -11.53
C MET A 1 -0.87 -14.38 -10.98
N GLN A 2 -2.11 -14.47 -11.44
CA GLN A 2 -3.20 -13.57 -11.03
C GLN A 2 -3.49 -13.59 -9.51
N ASP A 3 -3.44 -14.76 -8.87
CA ASP A 3 -3.66 -14.86 -7.42
C ASP A 3 -2.46 -14.39 -6.59
N ALA A 4 -1.24 -14.46 -7.14
CA ALA A 4 -0.04 -13.96 -6.49
C ALA A 4 -0.07 -12.42 -6.41
N ILE A 5 -0.41 -11.75 -7.51
CA ILE A 5 -0.60 -10.28 -7.56
C ILE A 5 -1.69 -9.84 -6.58
N ARG A 6 -2.82 -10.58 -6.53
CA ARG A 6 -3.90 -10.27 -5.57
C ARG A 6 -3.41 -10.40 -4.13
N ARG A 7 -2.69 -11.49 -3.80
CA ARG A 7 -2.12 -11.67 -2.45
C ARG A 7 -1.13 -10.58 -2.09
N GLU A 8 -0.28 -10.18 -3.02
CA GLU A 8 0.68 -9.10 -2.80
C GLU A 8 -0.02 -7.77 -2.51
N ALA A 9 -1.02 -7.38 -3.31
CA ALA A 9 -1.81 -6.19 -3.05
C ALA A 9 -2.54 -6.26 -1.69
N LEU A 10 -3.07 -7.43 -1.33
CA LEU A 10 -3.71 -7.65 -0.02
C LEU A 10 -2.75 -7.54 1.16
N ASN A 11 -1.50 -7.96 0.99
CA ASN A 11 -0.47 -7.80 2.02
C ASN A 11 -0.12 -6.32 2.22
N TRP A 12 0.09 -5.57 1.13
CA TRP A 12 0.39 -4.13 1.21
C TRP A 12 -0.73 -3.33 1.87
N ILE A 13 -2.00 -3.62 1.55
CA ILE A 13 -3.12 -2.92 2.21
C ILE A 13 -3.27 -3.33 3.69
N LYS A 14 -2.89 -4.57 4.06
CA LYS A 14 -2.86 -5.00 5.45
C LYS A 14 -1.82 -4.21 6.25
N GLU A 15 -0.61 -4.05 5.71
CA GLU A 15 0.43 -3.22 6.33
C GLU A 15 0.04 -1.75 6.43
N ALA A 16 -0.56 -1.19 5.37
CA ALA A 16 -1.10 0.18 5.39
C ALA A 16 -2.09 0.41 6.54
N ASN A 17 -2.97 -0.57 6.79
CA ASN A 17 -3.91 -0.51 7.91
C ASN A 17 -3.21 -0.55 9.27
N TYR A 18 -2.16 -1.37 9.44
CA TYR A 18 -1.38 -1.37 10.69
C TYR A 18 -0.72 -0.03 10.95
N ASP A 19 -0.15 0.60 9.92
CA ASP A 19 0.46 1.91 10.05
C ASP A 19 -0.58 3.00 10.36
N LEU A 20 -1.78 2.93 9.77
CA LEU A 20 -2.88 3.84 10.12
C LEU A 20 -3.32 3.67 11.59
N VAL A 21 -3.41 2.44 12.09
CA VAL A 21 -3.72 2.18 13.51
C VAL A 21 -2.65 2.77 14.42
N ARG A 22 -1.36 2.63 14.06
CA ARG A 22 -0.25 3.25 14.80
C ARG A 22 -0.35 4.77 14.76
N ALA A 23 -0.60 5.36 13.60
CA ALA A 23 -0.77 6.80 13.46
C ALA A 23 -1.86 7.36 14.38
N ARG A 24 -3.00 6.66 14.50
CA ARG A 24 -4.11 7.04 15.38
C ARG A 24 -3.74 6.91 16.87
N ARG A 25 -3.01 5.86 17.26
CA ARG A 25 -2.53 5.69 18.64
C ARG A 25 -1.54 6.78 19.02
N SER A 26 -0.55 7.04 18.17
CA SER A 26 0.44 8.10 18.38
C SER A 26 -0.24 9.48 18.47
N LEU A 27 -1.27 9.73 17.65
CA LEU A 27 -2.07 10.95 17.76
C LEU A 27 -2.74 11.09 19.14
N SER A 28 -3.37 10.02 19.65
CA SER A 28 -4.02 10.03 20.96
C SER A 28 -3.03 10.14 22.13
N GLU A 29 -1.79 9.71 21.94
CA GLU A 29 -0.71 9.76 22.93
C GLU A 29 0.07 11.09 22.89
N GLY A 30 -0.21 11.96 21.92
CA GLY A 30 0.47 13.25 21.74
C GLY A 30 1.81 13.15 20.99
N ASP A 31 2.18 11.97 20.48
CA ASP A 31 3.34 11.80 19.60
C ASP A 31 2.98 12.17 18.15
N TYR A 32 2.90 13.48 17.91
CA TYR A 32 2.51 14.02 16.61
C TYR A 32 3.52 13.70 15.51
N ALA A 33 4.81 13.65 15.83
CA ALA A 33 5.85 13.33 14.85
C ALA A 33 5.70 11.89 14.34
N LEU A 34 5.51 10.93 15.24
CA LEU A 34 5.25 9.54 14.86
C LEU A 34 3.90 9.39 14.16
N SER A 35 2.88 10.13 14.58
CA SER A 35 1.57 10.12 13.93
C SER A 35 1.65 10.52 12.45
N VAL A 36 2.36 11.60 12.14
CA VAL A 36 2.58 12.06 10.76
C VAL A 36 3.39 11.05 9.95
N PHE A 37 4.48 10.55 10.52
CA PHE A 37 5.32 9.54 9.86
C PHE A 37 4.52 8.28 9.50
N MET A 38 3.75 7.75 10.45
CA MET A 38 2.91 6.56 10.22
C MET A 38 1.77 6.82 9.24
N SER A 39 1.23 8.05 9.20
CA SER A 39 0.23 8.44 8.20
C SER A 39 0.80 8.43 6.78
N GLN A 40 2.03 8.93 6.59
CA GLN A 40 2.74 8.85 5.32
C GLN A 40 2.99 7.38 4.91
N GLN A 41 3.45 6.56 5.86
CA GLN A 41 3.68 5.13 5.61
C GLN A 41 2.39 4.40 5.20
N ALA A 42 1.27 4.70 5.86
CA ALA A 42 -0.03 4.12 5.52
C ALA A 42 -0.46 4.46 4.09
N ILE A 43 -0.40 5.74 3.69
CA ILE A 43 -0.85 6.15 2.37
C ILE A 43 0.07 5.64 1.25
N GLU A 44 1.39 5.61 1.47
CA GLU A 44 2.36 5.06 0.52
C GLU A 44 2.09 3.58 0.24
N LYS A 45 1.89 2.78 1.29
CA LYS A 45 1.59 1.35 1.15
C LYS A 45 0.22 1.09 0.53
N ALA A 46 -0.78 1.92 0.85
CA ALA A 46 -2.10 1.83 0.23
C ALA A 46 -2.03 2.11 -1.29
N PHE A 47 -1.29 3.13 -1.71
CA PHE A 47 -1.08 3.41 -3.13
C PHE A 47 -0.28 2.32 -3.83
N LYS A 48 0.74 1.73 -3.17
CA LYS A 48 1.46 0.59 -3.71
C LYS A 48 0.52 -0.61 -3.95
N ALA A 49 -0.34 -0.92 -2.99
CA ALA A 49 -1.37 -1.95 -3.14
C ALA A 49 -2.30 -1.65 -4.32
N LEU A 50 -2.74 -0.40 -4.46
CA LEU A 50 -3.60 0.05 -5.56
C LEU A 50 -2.91 -0.13 -6.92
N VAL A 51 -1.66 0.31 -7.06
CA VAL A 51 -0.89 0.17 -8.29
C VAL A 51 -0.71 -1.30 -8.66
N ILE A 52 -0.39 -2.18 -7.71
CA ILE A 52 -0.26 -3.63 -7.95
C ILE A 52 -1.60 -4.23 -8.39
N ALA A 53 -2.69 -3.86 -7.73
CA ALA A 53 -4.02 -4.33 -8.07
C ALA A 53 -4.49 -3.85 -9.46
N LEU A 54 -4.19 -2.60 -9.81
CA LEU A 54 -4.62 -1.97 -11.06
C LEU A 54 -3.69 -2.26 -12.25
N LYS A 55 -2.42 -2.61 -12.05
CA LYS A 55 -1.46 -2.88 -13.13
C LYS A 55 -1.79 -4.08 -14.03
N ARG A 56 -3.01 -4.63 -13.98
CA ARG A 56 -3.56 -5.48 -15.05
C ARG A 56 -4.04 -4.64 -16.23
N ARG A 57 -3.08 -4.20 -17.05
CA ARG A 57 -3.06 -4.23 -18.52
C ARG A 57 -1.90 -3.35 -19.00
N SER A 58 -0.77 -3.97 -19.30
CA SER A 58 -0.17 -3.69 -20.59
C SER A 58 -0.20 -4.99 -21.39
N PRO A 59 -1.18 -5.19 -22.28
CA PRO A 59 -1.04 -6.12 -23.39
C PRO A 59 -0.22 -5.40 -24.46
N LEU A 60 1.02 -5.05 -24.15
CA LEU A 60 2.03 -4.86 -25.17
C LEU A 60 3.04 -5.97 -24.93
N GLY A 61 2.72 -7.13 -25.49
CA GLY A 61 3.78 -8.07 -25.85
C GLY A 61 4.77 -7.33 -26.76
N PRO A 62 6.02 -7.78 -26.84
CA PRO A 62 6.87 -7.33 -27.93
C PRO A 62 6.15 -7.66 -29.25
N THR A 63 5.60 -6.64 -29.90
CA THR A 63 5.29 -6.67 -31.32
C THR A 63 6.62 -6.90 -32.03
N THR A 64 6.72 -8.08 -32.65
CA THR A 64 7.67 -8.48 -33.70
C THR A 64 8.64 -7.39 -34.16
N SER A 65 9.93 -7.67 -34.01
CA SER A 65 10.93 -7.56 -35.08
C SER A 65 12.01 -8.61 -34.83
#